data_AF-A0A847Y7P0-F1
#
_entry.id   AF-A0A847Y7P0-F1
#
_cell.length_a   1.000
_cell.length_b   1.000
_cell.length_c   1.000
_cell.angle_alpha   90.00
_cell.angle_beta   90.00
_cell.angle_gamma   90.00
#
_symmetry.space_group_name_H-M   'P 1'
#
loop_
_entity.id
_entity.type
_entity.pdbx_description
1 polymer ?
#
loop_
_entity_poly.entity_id
_entity_poly.type
_entity_poly.pdbx_seq_one_letter_code
_entity_poly.pdbx_strand_id
1 'polypeptide(L)'
;MFLLAKPVYANCPVCILTVGGGLFIAKKLGIDDLLVSIWISGLNSAIAFWIASTIKNRIINNPFLWSLMFYFFSMAYFFYSKQIGHPVNKLYGLDKIIVGMTVGLLTFFVAFFIDKFIRFKNGGKVLFPYQKVIIPLVVLTAVTYIFRSVL
;
A
#
# COMPACT_ATOMS: atom_id res chain seq x y z
N MET A 1 24.29 25.17 -3.30
CA MET A 1 23.97 24.69 -1.94
C MET A 1 23.41 23.27 -2.05
N PHE A 2 24.29 22.27 -2.06
CA PHE A 2 23.89 20.85 -2.08
C PHE A 2 23.58 20.45 -0.64
N LEU A 3 22.28 20.26 -0.35
CA LEU A 3 21.80 19.76 0.92
C LEU A 3 22.26 18.31 1.09
N LEU A 4 23.34 18.13 1.86
CA LEU A 4 23.76 16.88 2.45
C LEU A 4 22.67 16.42 3.45
N ALA A 5 21.63 15.77 2.92
CA ALA A 5 20.64 15.10 3.75
C ALA A 5 21.34 13.96 4.51
N LYS A 6 21.47 14.11 5.83
CA LYS A 6 21.85 13.01 6.73
C LYS A 6 20.95 11.81 6.43
N PRO A 7 21.44 10.56 6.58
CA PRO A 7 20.61 9.38 6.48
C PRO A 7 19.70 9.33 7.71
N VAL A 8 18.66 10.17 7.71
CA VAL A 8 17.48 9.94 8.55
C VAL A 8 16.93 8.60 8.11
N TYR A 9 16.50 7.78 9.07
CA TYR A 9 15.77 6.53 8.83
C TYR A 9 14.48 6.84 8.03
N ALA A 10 14.62 7.07 6.74
CA ALA A 10 13.58 7.44 5.80
C ALA A 10 12.93 6.16 5.28
N ASN A 11 12.31 5.41 6.18
CA ASN A 11 11.46 4.29 5.80
C ASN A 11 10.07 4.51 6.39
N CYS A 12 9.09 4.65 5.49
CA CYS A 12 7.63 4.78 5.70
C CYS A 12 7.00 6.16 5.98
N PRO A 13 7.39 7.02 6.94
CA PRO A 13 6.56 8.19 7.26
C PRO A 13 6.50 9.22 6.12
N VAL A 14 7.60 9.39 5.36
CA VAL A 14 7.59 10.32 4.23
C VAL A 14 6.67 9.84 3.10
N CYS A 15 6.69 8.55 2.76
CA CYS A 15 5.83 8.01 1.71
C CYS A 15 4.36 7.95 2.13
N ILE A 16 4.06 7.81 3.43
CA ILE A 16 2.69 7.96 3.94
C ILE A 16 2.16 9.36 3.64
N LEU A 17 2.94 10.39 3.96
CA LEU A 17 2.52 11.78 3.75
C LEU A 17 2.36 12.10 2.27
N THR A 18 3.30 11.66 1.43
CA THR A 18 3.23 11.96 -0.01
C THR A 18 2.11 11.18 -0.70
N VAL A 19 2.01 9.87 -0.47
CA VAL A 19 1.02 9.02 -1.12
C VAL A 19 -0.38 9.27 -0.56
N GLY A 20 -0.52 9.39 0.77
CA GLY A 20 -1.80 9.71 1.41
C GLY A 20 -2.34 11.09 0.99
N GLY A 21 -1.47 12.09 0.93
CA GLY A 21 -1.83 13.43 0.44
C GLY A 21 -2.23 13.43 -1.05
N GLY A 22 -1.45 12.75 -1.89
CA GLY A 22 -1.77 12.60 -3.32
C GLY A 22 -3.10 11.88 -3.56
N LEU A 23 -3.40 10.85 -2.78
CA LEU A 23 -4.66 10.11 -2.86
C LEU A 23 -5.87 10.94 -2.43
N PHE A 24 -5.72 11.75 -1.39
CA PHE A 24 -6.80 12.63 -0.94
C PHE A 24 -7.18 13.64 -2.03
N ILE A 25 -6.17 14.21 -2.69
CA ILE A 25 -6.37 15.11 -3.84
C ILE A 25 -6.98 14.35 -5.03
N ALA A 26 -6.51 13.15 -5.31
CA ALA A 26 -7.04 12.29 -6.37
C ALA A 26 -8.54 12.01 -6.21
N LYS A 27 -9.00 11.72 -4.98
CA LYS A 27 -10.42 11.51 -4.70
C LYS A 27 -11.24 12.78 -4.92
N LYS A 28 -10.71 13.95 -4.55
CA LYS A 28 -11.34 15.26 -4.83
C LYS A 28 -11.47 15.57 -6.33
N LEU A 29 -10.58 15.04 -7.16
CA LEU A 29 -10.58 15.19 -8.61
C LEU A 29 -11.49 14.18 -9.34
N GLY A 30 -12.23 13.34 -8.61
CA GLY A 30 -13.19 12.40 -9.20
C GLY A 30 -12.59 11.09 -9.72
N ILE A 31 -11.41 10.69 -9.24
CA ILE A 31 -10.83 9.37 -9.54
C ILE A 31 -11.68 8.26 -8.90
N ASP A 32 -11.89 7.15 -9.61
CA ASP A 32 -12.68 6.00 -9.13
C ASP A 32 -12.27 5.52 -7.72
N ASP A 33 -13.26 5.25 -6.88
CA ASP A 33 -13.07 4.72 -5.52
C ASP A 33 -12.29 3.39 -5.50
N LEU A 34 -12.32 2.60 -6.58
CA LEU A 34 -11.53 1.39 -6.73
C LEU A 34 -10.03 1.67 -6.74
N LEU A 35 -9.58 2.66 -7.52
CA LEU A 35 -8.17 3.02 -7.60
C LEU A 35 -7.69 3.58 -6.26
N VAL A 36 -8.50 4.44 -5.63
CA VAL A 36 -8.17 5.03 -4.32
C VAL A 36 -8.05 3.93 -3.26
N SER A 37 -8.96 2.96 -3.22
CA SER A 37 -8.93 1.88 -2.23
C SER A 37 -7.75 0.90 -2.40
N ILE A 38 -7.27 0.64 -3.64
CA ILE A 38 -6.03 -0.11 -3.91
C ILE A 38 -4.85 0.54 -3.19
N TRP A 39 -4.67 1.84 -3.38
CA TRP A 39 -3.55 2.57 -2.82
C TRP A 39 -3.65 2.74 -1.30
N ILE A 40 -4.86 2.96 -0.75
CA ILE A 40 -5.07 2.98 0.71
C ILE A 40 -4.62 1.66 1.32
N SER A 41 -5.07 0.53 0.77
CA SER A 41 -4.70 -0.80 1.27
C SER A 41 -3.20 -1.08 1.13
N GLY A 42 -2.60 -0.72 -0.01
CA GLY A 42 -1.16 -0.88 -0.23
C GLY A 42 -0.32 -0.06 0.75
N LEU A 43 -0.72 1.18 1.03
CA LEU A 43 -0.06 2.04 2.01
C LEU A 43 -0.22 1.51 3.43
N ASN A 44 -1.40 1.03 3.78
CA ASN A 44 -1.67 0.43 5.08
C ASN A 44 -0.80 -0.80 5.34
N SER A 45 -0.59 -1.62 4.30
CA SER A 45 0.31 -2.76 4.33
C SER A 45 1.78 -2.35 4.46
N ALA A 46 2.20 -1.25 3.83
CA ALA A 46 3.53 -0.70 4.02
C ALA A 46 3.77 -0.25 5.47
N ILE A 47 2.79 0.42 6.08
CA ILE A 47 2.83 0.83 7.48
C ILE A 47 2.94 -0.39 8.39
N ALA A 48 2.14 -1.44 8.15
CA ALA A 48 2.20 -2.67 8.91
C ALA A 48 3.61 -3.26 8.98
N PHE A 49 4.27 -3.34 7.83
CA PHE A 49 5.61 -3.90 7.71
C PHE A 49 6.65 -3.03 8.43
N TRP A 50 6.48 -1.71 8.39
CA TRP A 50 7.35 -0.80 9.11
C TRP A 50 7.15 -0.87 10.63
N ILE A 51 5.91 -0.88 11.11
CA ILE A 51 5.58 -0.99 12.54
C ILE A 51 6.12 -2.30 13.09
N ALA A 52 5.87 -3.42 12.40
CA ALA A 52 6.40 -4.71 12.80
C ALA A 52 7.93 -4.65 12.94
N SER A 53 8.63 -4.08 11.95
CA SER A 53 10.10 -3.96 12.00
C SER A 53 10.64 -3.05 13.12
N THR A 54 9.82 -2.16 13.65
CA THR A 54 10.17 -1.25 14.76
C THR A 54 9.97 -1.91 16.13
N ILE A 55 9.04 -2.87 16.23
CA ILE A 55 8.73 -3.59 17.47
C ILE A 55 9.81 -4.65 17.75
N LYS A 56 10.44 -4.56 18.93
CA LYS A 56 11.46 -5.52 19.38
C LYS A 56 10.89 -6.83 19.96
N ASN A 57 9.60 -6.88 20.29
CA ASN A 57 8.97 -8.06 20.90
C ASN A 57 8.76 -9.19 19.88
N ARG A 58 9.29 -10.40 20.17
CA ARG A 58 9.20 -11.59 19.29
C ARG A 58 7.78 -12.01 18.93
N ILE A 59 6.79 -11.78 19.79
CA ILE A 59 5.41 -12.25 19.59
C ILE A 59 4.65 -11.35 18.60
N ILE A 60 4.96 -10.05 18.56
CA ILE A 60 4.17 -9.03 17.84
C ILE A 60 4.92 -8.52 16.58
N ASN A 61 6.17 -8.94 16.36
CA ASN A 61 6.98 -8.58 15.20
C ASN A 61 6.62 -9.38 13.92
N ASN A 62 5.34 -9.72 13.73
CA ASN A 62 4.90 -10.38 12.50
C ASN A 62 4.29 -9.33 11.55
N PRO A 63 4.98 -8.94 10.46
CA PRO A 63 4.50 -7.91 9.54
C PRO A 63 3.20 -8.28 8.83
N PHE A 64 2.97 -9.58 8.56
CA PHE A 64 1.74 -10.05 7.93
C PHE A 64 0.54 -9.93 8.86
N LEU A 65 0.73 -10.19 10.15
CA LEU A 65 -0.32 -10.05 11.15
C LEU A 65 -0.78 -8.59 11.26
N TRP A 66 0.16 -7.65 11.35
CA TRP A 66 -0.15 -6.22 11.33
C TRP A 66 -0.87 -5.78 10.05
N SER A 67 -0.46 -6.31 8.90
CA SER A 67 -1.06 -5.97 7.61
C SER A 67 -2.51 -6.43 7.55
N LEU A 68 -2.79 -7.61 8.09
CA LEU A 68 -4.14 -8.16 8.15
C LEU A 68 -5.01 -7.40 9.17
N MET A 69 -4.47 -7.08 10.33
CA MET A 69 -5.18 -6.26 11.33
C MET A 69 -5.59 -4.90 10.76
N PHE A 70 -4.65 -4.24 10.08
CA PHE A 70 -4.90 -2.96 9.44
C PHE A 70 -5.90 -3.05 8.28
N TYR A 71 -5.84 -4.12 7.48
CA TYR A 71 -6.84 -4.40 6.46
C TYR A 71 -8.25 -4.50 7.05
N PHE A 72 -8.45 -5.30 8.11
CA PHE A 72 -9.75 -5.43 8.77
C PHE A 72 -10.21 -4.13 9.43
N PHE A 73 -9.30 -3.38 10.04
CA PHE A 73 -9.62 -2.08 10.63
C PHE A 73 -10.10 -1.08 9.58
N SER A 74 -9.41 -0.99 8.43
CA SER A 74 -9.86 -0.15 7.31
C SER A 74 -11.21 -0.62 6.75
N MET A 75 -11.44 -1.93 6.66
CA MET A 75 -12.72 -2.49 6.21
C MET A 75 -13.86 -2.09 7.16
N ALA A 76 -13.64 -2.18 8.47
CA ALA A 76 -14.61 -1.74 9.48
C ALA A 76 -14.89 -0.23 9.40
N TYR A 77 -13.86 0.59 9.16
CA TYR A 77 -14.02 2.03 8.96
C TYR A 77 -14.88 2.36 7.72
N PHE A 78 -14.63 1.69 6.59
CA PHE A 78 -15.41 1.89 5.37
C PHE A 78 -16.86 1.38 5.49
N PHE A 79 -17.08 0.35 6.30
CA PHE A 79 -18.42 -0.14 6.65
C PHE A 79 -19.18 0.88 7.52
N TYR A 80 -18.54 1.38 8.59
CA TYR A 80 -19.16 2.36 9.49
C TYR A 80 -19.46 3.69 8.79
N SER A 81 -18.57 4.13 7.89
CA SER A 81 -18.77 5.34 7.10
C SER A 81 -19.79 5.20 5.97
N LYS A 82 -20.46 4.03 5.86
CA LYS A 82 -21.47 3.70 4.83
C LYS A 82 -20.98 3.91 3.39
N GLN A 83 -19.66 3.87 3.17
CA GLN A 83 -19.07 3.95 1.83
C GLN A 83 -19.17 2.61 1.09
N ILE A 84 -19.27 1.51 1.85
CA ILE A 84 -19.50 0.15 1.33
C ILE A 84 -21.00 -0.09 1.15
N GLY A 85 -21.40 -0.57 -0.03
CA GLY A 85 -22.77 -0.97 -0.36
C GLY A 85 -23.59 0.07 -1.11
N HIS A 86 -23.02 1.22 -1.46
CA HIS A 86 -23.72 2.23 -2.25
C HIS A 86 -23.97 1.72 -3.68
N PRO A 87 -25.18 1.85 -4.26
CA PRO A 87 -25.51 1.29 -5.58
C PRO A 87 -24.64 1.82 -6.72
N VAL A 88 -24.00 2.99 -6.55
CA VAL A 88 -23.09 3.61 -7.52
C VAL A 88 -21.68 3.01 -7.48
N ASN A 89 -21.32 2.32 -6.40
CA ASN A 89 -19.97 1.80 -6.14
C ASN A 89 -19.86 0.28 -6.33
N LYS A 90 -20.57 -0.27 -7.32
CA LYS A 90 -20.47 -1.69 -7.69
C LYS A 90 -19.64 -1.89 -8.95
N LEU A 91 -18.73 -2.86 -8.93
CA LEU A 91 -18.02 -3.42 -10.07
C LEU A 91 -18.45 -4.89 -10.19
N TYR A 92 -19.13 -5.27 -11.27
CA TYR A 92 -19.64 -6.64 -11.47
C TYR A 92 -20.50 -7.18 -10.29
N GLY A 93 -21.22 -6.31 -9.58
CA GLY A 93 -22.05 -6.69 -8.42
C GLY A 93 -21.31 -6.74 -7.07
N LEU A 94 -19.98 -6.64 -7.08
CA LEU A 94 -19.14 -6.51 -5.89
C LEU A 94 -18.82 -5.04 -5.59
N ASP A 95 -18.58 -4.69 -4.34
CA ASP A 95 -18.24 -3.33 -3.96
C ASP A 95 -16.81 -2.94 -4.43
N LYS A 96 -16.69 -1.82 -5.15
CA LYS A 96 -15.43 -1.29 -5.70
C LYS A 96 -14.35 -1.14 -4.63
N ILE A 97 -14.71 -0.75 -3.41
CA ILE A 97 -13.78 -0.52 -2.30
C ILE A 97 -13.23 -1.85 -1.79
N ILE A 98 -14.07 -2.87 -1.64
CA ILE A 98 -13.64 -4.20 -1.18
C ILE A 98 -12.69 -4.82 -2.19
N VAL A 99 -13.04 -4.75 -3.48
CA VAL A 99 -12.18 -5.25 -4.57
C VAL A 99 -10.85 -4.49 -4.58
N GLY A 100 -10.89 -3.16 -4.51
CA GLY A 100 -9.67 -2.36 -4.50
C GLY A 100 -8.80 -2.66 -3.28
N MET A 101 -9.39 -2.77 -2.08
CA MET A 101 -8.64 -3.10 -0.87
C MET A 101 -7.96 -4.46 -0.93
N THR A 102 -8.67 -5.50 -1.40
CA THR A 102 -8.11 -6.85 -1.53
C THR A 102 -6.97 -6.89 -2.55
N VAL A 103 -7.17 -6.27 -3.72
CA VAL A 103 -6.15 -6.14 -4.76
C VAL A 103 -4.93 -5.37 -4.25
N GLY A 104 -5.12 -4.26 -3.53
CA GLY A 104 -4.03 -3.46 -2.98
C GLY A 104 -3.15 -4.23 -1.99
N LEU A 105 -3.76 -5.02 -1.10
CA LEU A 105 -3.05 -5.88 -0.13
C LEU A 105 -2.22 -6.95 -0.85
N LEU A 106 -2.84 -7.68 -1.79
CA LEU A 106 -2.17 -8.72 -2.57
C LEU A 106 -1.02 -8.15 -3.40
N THR A 107 -1.24 -7.01 -4.04
CA THR A 107 -0.23 -6.32 -4.84
C THR A 107 0.97 -5.93 -4.00
N PHE A 108 0.75 -5.41 -2.79
CA PHE A 108 1.84 -5.09 -1.87
C PHE A 108 2.63 -6.34 -1.45
N PHE A 109 1.95 -7.45 -1.17
CA PHE A 109 2.64 -8.71 -0.84
C PHE A 109 3.47 -9.23 -2.02
N VAL A 110 2.93 -9.20 -3.23
CA VAL A 110 3.68 -9.55 -4.45
C VAL A 110 4.92 -8.68 -4.59
N ALA A 111 4.79 -7.36 -4.42
CA ALA A 111 5.92 -6.44 -4.47
C ALA A 111 6.99 -6.73 -3.40
N PHE A 112 6.57 -7.08 -2.18
CA PHE A 112 7.48 -7.50 -1.11
C PHE A 112 8.24 -8.78 -1.47
N PHE A 113 7.55 -9.78 -2.04
CA PHE A 113 8.21 -11.02 -2.50
C PHE A 113 9.17 -10.76 -3.65
N ILE A 114 8.83 -9.86 -4.58
CA ILE A 114 9.72 -9.43 -5.66
C ILE A 114 10.99 -8.78 -5.09
N ASP A 115 10.86 -7.85 -4.12
CA ASP A 115 12.02 -7.25 -3.44
C ASP A 115 12.91 -8.31 -2.77
N LYS A 116 12.30 -9.27 -2.07
CA LYS A 116 13.02 -10.38 -1.42
C LYS A 116 13.73 -11.28 -2.43
N PHE A 117 13.09 -11.59 -3.56
CA PHE A 117 13.66 -12.40 -4.63
C PHE A 117 14.85 -11.71 -5.31
N ILE A 118 14.74 -10.41 -5.59
CA ILE A 118 15.85 -9.63 -6.15
C ILE A 118 17.04 -9.61 -5.21
N ARG A 119 16.82 -9.40 -3.90
CA ARG A 119 17.89 -9.47 -2.89
C ARG A 119 18.53 -10.86 -2.85
N PHE A 120 17.72 -11.91 -2.91
CA PHE A 120 18.23 -13.28 -2.90
C PHE A 120 19.17 -13.55 -4.08
N LYS A 121 18.78 -13.12 -5.30
CA LYS A 121 19.65 -13.22 -6.48
C LYS A 121 20.91 -12.35 -6.40
N ASN A 122 20.84 -11.21 -5.70
CA ASN A 122 21.95 -10.26 -5.56
C ASN A 122 22.81 -10.50 -4.31
N GLY A 123 22.88 -11.74 -3.81
CA GLY A 123 23.70 -12.10 -2.65
C GLY A 123 23.29 -11.41 -1.34
N GLY A 124 22.00 -11.11 -1.19
CA GLY A 124 21.43 -10.41 -0.03
C GLY A 124 21.51 -8.87 -0.09
N LYS A 125 22.16 -8.31 -1.11
CA LYS A 125 22.34 -6.86 -1.25
C LYS A 125 21.18 -6.19 -1.98
N VAL A 126 20.91 -4.93 -1.65
CA VAL A 126 20.03 -4.07 -2.46
C VAL A 126 20.68 -3.79 -3.82
N LEU A 127 19.88 -3.77 -4.87
CA LEU A 127 20.32 -3.46 -6.24
C LEU A 127 20.40 -1.93 -6.45
N PHE A 128 19.54 -1.17 -5.77
CA PHE A 128 19.52 0.30 -5.83
C PHE A 128 18.97 0.90 -4.51
N PRO A 129 19.28 2.18 -4.20
CA PRO A 129 18.75 2.83 -3.00
C PRO A 129 17.21 2.87 -3.00
N TYR A 130 16.60 2.72 -1.83
CA TYR A 130 15.14 2.70 -1.64
C TYR A 130 14.37 1.58 -2.38
N GLN A 131 15.04 0.49 -2.77
CA GLN A 131 14.41 -0.67 -3.43
C GLN A 131 13.11 -1.15 -2.74
N LYS A 132 13.08 -1.17 -1.39
CA LYS A 132 11.90 -1.59 -0.60
C LYS A 132 10.66 -0.69 -0.78
N VAL A 133 10.85 0.54 -1.25
CA VAL A 133 9.78 1.53 -1.46
C VAL A 133 9.43 1.63 -2.94
N ILE A 134 10.46 1.70 -3.79
CA ILE A 134 10.29 1.85 -5.23
C ILE A 134 9.60 0.63 -5.84
N ILE A 135 9.94 -0.59 -5.43
CA ILE A 135 9.29 -1.80 -5.98
C ILE A 135 7.77 -1.78 -5.70
N PRO A 136 7.30 -1.63 -4.43
CA PRO A 136 5.87 -1.48 -4.18
C PRO A 136 5.21 -0.35 -4.95
N LEU A 137 5.83 0.81 -5.07
CA LEU A 137 5.28 1.93 -5.84
C LEU A 137 5.11 1.59 -7.32
N VAL A 138 6.13 1.01 -7.95
CA VAL A 138 6.08 0.64 -9.37
C VAL A 138 5.02 -0.42 -9.61
N VAL A 139 4.97 -1.45 -8.77
CA VAL A 139 4.00 -2.55 -8.90
C VAL A 139 2.56 -2.05 -8.65
N LEU A 140 2.32 -1.24 -7.61
CA LEU A 140 1.00 -0.64 -7.37
C LEU A 140 0.57 0.27 -8.51
N THR A 141 1.49 1.07 -9.07
CA THR A 141 1.20 1.93 -10.22
C THR A 141 0.85 1.11 -11.46
N ALA A 142 1.57 0.02 -11.72
CA ALA A 142 1.28 -0.89 -12.83
C ALA A 142 -0.11 -1.53 -12.67
N VAL A 143 -0.46 -2.04 -11.49
CA VAL A 143 -1.79 -2.59 -11.22
C VAL A 143 -2.88 -1.52 -11.36
N THR A 144 -2.64 -0.32 -10.86
CA THR A 144 -3.54 0.83 -11.01
C THR A 144 -3.81 1.15 -12.48
N TYR A 145 -2.77 1.13 -13.32
CA TYR A 145 -2.90 1.36 -14.76
C TYR A 145 -3.73 0.27 -15.44
N ILE A 146 -3.53 -0.99 -15.07
CA ILE A 146 -4.31 -2.14 -15.59
C ILE A 146 -5.79 -2.00 -15.21
N PHE A 147 -6.11 -1.66 -13.95
CA PHE A 147 -7.49 -1.46 -13.54
C PHE A 147 -8.13 -0.23 -14.21
N ARG A 148 -7.34 0.82 -14.43
CA ARG A 148 -7.80 2.01 -15.15
C ARG A 148 -8.15 1.73 -16.62
N SER A 149 -7.50 0.78 -17.28
CA SER A 149 -7.84 0.43 -18.66
C SER A 149 -9.10 -0.45 -18.79
N VAL A 150 -9.60 -1.00 -17.68
CA VAL A 150 -10.78 -1.88 -17.63
C VAL A 150 -12.04 -1.12 -17.15
N LEU A 151 -11.85 0.02 -16.47
CA LEU A 151 -12.88 0.96 -16.01
C LEU A 151 -13.26 1.95 -17.11
#